data_AF-A0A453TBI5-F1
#
_entry.id   AF-A0A453TBI5-F1
#
_cell.length_a   1.000
_cell.length_b   1.000
_cell.length_c   1.000
_cell.angle_alpha   90.00
_cell.angle_beta   90.00
_cell.angle_gamma   90.00
#
_symmetry.space_group_name_H-M   'P 1'
#
loop_
_entity.id
_entity.type
_entity.pdbx_description
1 polymer ?
#
loop_
_entity_poly.entity_id
_entity_poly.type
_entity_poly.pdbx_seq_one_letter_code
_entity_poly.pdbx_strand_id
1 'polypeptide(L)'
;SLLVTEFSSCCGYDQQVGKNGAVQAATDGLLGLGRGSVSLVSQLKQHDITKNVFAHCLSTNGGGFLYFGEDIVSTSWSRATMARSTSGNYYSPAAGTLYFDKRPLGVKPTEVVFDSGSTYTYFAAQPYQATVSAIQAGLSKSLTKVCDPSLPLCWKGQKVFKSVSDIKKEFKSLFMRFSKNTAMEIAPENYLIVTKNGNVCLGILDGSVAKLNFNIIGDITMQDQLVIYDNEKGQLGWARGSCSRGTKYIICSFT
;
A
#
# COMPACT_ATOMS: atom_id res chain seq x y z
N SER A 1 -32.07 -4.58 -4.32
CA SER A 1 -30.94 -3.97 -5.06
C SER A 1 -30.94 -2.49 -4.75
N LEU A 2 -29.80 -1.90 -4.40
CA LEU A 2 -29.67 -0.45 -4.27
C LEU A 2 -29.16 0.12 -5.60
N LEU A 3 -29.79 1.18 -6.09
CA LEU A 3 -29.36 1.92 -7.29
C LEU A 3 -29.26 3.40 -6.92
N VAL A 4 -28.12 4.02 -7.23
CA VAL A 4 -27.89 5.46 -7.06
C VAL A 4 -27.90 6.07 -8.44
N THR A 5 -28.88 6.94 -8.73
CA THR A 5 -29.12 7.47 -10.08
C THR A 5 -28.41 8.80 -10.34
N GLU A 6 -28.00 9.51 -9.28
CA GLU A 6 -27.30 10.79 -9.38
C GLU A 6 -25.89 10.62 -8.82
N PHE A 7 -24.94 10.30 -9.69
CA PHE A 7 -23.56 10.09 -9.29
C PHE A 7 -22.62 10.87 -10.21
N SER A 8 -21.79 11.72 -9.62
CA SER A 8 -20.78 12.51 -10.33
C SER A 8 -19.58 11.63 -10.65
N SER A 9 -19.19 11.63 -11.92
CA SER A 9 -17.96 11.00 -12.40
C SER A 9 -17.27 11.90 -13.41
N CYS A 10 -15.97 11.70 -13.62
CA CYS A 10 -15.22 12.36 -14.67
C CYS A 10 -15.05 11.41 -15.85
N CYS A 11 -15.19 11.90 -17.08
CA CYS A 11 -14.86 11.15 -18.28
C CYS A 11 -13.35 11.14 -18.49
N GLY A 12 -12.77 9.95 -18.64
CA GLY A 12 -11.38 9.80 -19.08
C GLY A 12 -11.28 9.97 -20.59
N TYR A 13 -10.31 10.77 -21.04
CA TYR A 13 -9.95 10.91 -22.45
C TYR A 13 -8.63 10.17 -22.71
N ASP A 14 -8.41 9.71 -23.93
CA ASP A 14 -7.15 9.11 -24.39
C ASP A 14 -6.63 7.95 -23.53
N GLN A 15 -7.49 6.97 -23.24
CA GLN A 15 -7.13 5.74 -22.51
C GLN A 15 -6.26 4.76 -23.34
N GLN A 16 -5.21 5.27 -23.98
CA GLN A 16 -4.27 4.48 -24.76
C GLN A 16 -3.19 3.91 -23.84
N VAL A 17 -2.92 2.61 -23.95
CA VAL A 17 -1.78 1.96 -23.28
C VAL A 17 -0.74 1.56 -24.33
N GLY A 18 0.53 1.87 -24.06
CA GLY A 18 1.62 1.68 -25.02
C GLY A 18 1.67 2.76 -26.11
N LYS A 19 2.67 2.67 -27.01
CA LYS A 19 2.78 3.60 -28.14
C LYS A 19 1.57 3.44 -29.07
N ASN A 20 0.85 4.53 -29.32
CA ASN A 20 -0.32 4.59 -30.21
C ASN A 20 -1.47 3.62 -29.85
N GLY A 21 -1.66 3.31 -28.56
CA GLY A 21 -2.73 2.39 -28.14
C GLY A 21 -2.51 0.94 -28.58
N ALA A 22 -1.27 0.54 -28.86
CA ALA A 22 -0.93 -0.83 -29.27
C ALA A 22 -1.28 -1.89 -28.22
N VAL A 23 -1.58 -1.49 -26.99
CA VAL A 23 -2.01 -2.36 -25.90
C VAL A 23 -3.37 -1.89 -25.42
N GLN A 24 -4.32 -2.82 -25.33
CA GLN A 24 -5.62 -2.55 -24.74
C GLN A 24 -5.46 -2.37 -23.22
N ALA A 25 -6.07 -1.33 -22.67
CA ALA A 25 -6.09 -1.13 -21.23
C ALA A 25 -6.81 -2.31 -20.55
N ALA A 26 -6.30 -2.77 -19.42
CA ALA A 26 -6.97 -3.80 -18.62
C ALA A 26 -8.22 -3.26 -17.90
N THR A 27 -8.42 -1.93 -17.89
CA THR A 27 -9.47 -1.22 -17.16
C THR A 27 -9.91 0.01 -17.96
N ASP A 28 -11.20 0.32 -17.95
CA ASP A 28 -11.78 1.51 -18.61
C ASP A 28 -11.87 2.75 -17.70
N GLY A 29 -11.25 2.72 -16.51
CA GLY A 29 -11.27 3.85 -15.59
C GLY A 29 -10.67 3.59 -14.22
N LEU A 30 -10.73 4.62 -13.38
CA LEU A 30 -10.22 4.60 -12.00
C LEU A 30 -11.33 4.94 -11.02
N LEU A 31 -11.44 4.16 -9.95
CA LEU A 31 -12.35 4.43 -8.85
C LEU A 31 -11.67 5.29 -7.78
N GLY A 32 -11.97 6.60 -7.77
CA GLY A 32 -11.40 7.54 -6.81
C GLY A 32 -11.98 7.39 -5.40
N LEU A 33 -11.14 6.98 -4.44
CA LEU A 33 -11.51 6.81 -3.02
C LEU A 33 -10.93 7.89 -2.09
N GLY A 34 -10.34 8.95 -2.67
CA GLY A 34 -9.74 10.06 -1.93
C GLY A 34 -10.71 10.83 -1.03
N ARG A 35 -10.19 11.82 -0.30
CA ARG A 35 -10.95 12.64 0.68
C ARG A 35 -11.76 13.77 0.05
N GLY A 36 -11.84 13.84 -1.27
CA GLY A 36 -12.60 14.86 -1.99
C GLY A 36 -14.11 14.64 -1.89
N SER A 37 -14.89 15.71 -2.08
CA SER A 37 -16.35 15.67 -2.05
C SER A 37 -16.98 14.82 -3.16
N VAL A 38 -16.28 14.68 -4.29
CA VAL A 38 -16.71 13.87 -5.45
C VAL A 38 -16.18 12.42 -5.41
N SER A 39 -15.49 12.00 -4.34
CA SER A 39 -15.08 10.60 -4.23
C SER A 39 -16.29 9.69 -4.01
N LEU A 40 -16.17 8.41 -4.38
CA LEU A 40 -17.29 7.46 -4.25
C LEU A 40 -17.86 7.42 -2.83
N VAL A 41 -16.99 7.33 -1.83
CA VAL A 41 -17.43 7.20 -0.43
C VAL A 41 -18.10 8.48 0.08
N SER A 42 -17.61 9.65 -0.35
CA SER A 42 -18.24 10.93 -0.04
C SER A 42 -19.63 11.07 -0.66
N GLN A 43 -19.79 10.65 -1.91
CA GLN A 43 -21.08 10.67 -2.60
C GLN A 43 -22.05 9.66 -1.96
N LEU A 44 -21.62 8.43 -1.65
CA LEU A 44 -22.46 7.47 -0.94
C LEU A 44 -22.97 8.03 0.40
N LYS A 45 -22.12 8.76 1.14
CA LYS A 45 -22.56 9.47 2.34
C LYS A 45 -23.57 10.59 2.05
N GLN A 46 -23.37 11.39 1.00
CA GLN A 46 -24.29 12.48 0.64
C GLN A 46 -25.69 11.98 0.28
N HIS A 47 -25.79 10.75 -0.22
CA HIS A 47 -27.07 10.08 -0.49
C HIS A 47 -27.60 9.26 0.71
N ASP A 48 -27.03 9.44 1.91
CA ASP A 48 -27.41 8.73 3.14
C ASP A 48 -27.35 7.19 3.05
N ILE A 49 -26.51 6.67 2.16
CA ILE A 49 -26.40 5.22 1.89
C ILE A 49 -25.53 4.53 2.94
N THR A 50 -24.43 5.17 3.32
CA THR A 50 -23.48 4.63 4.28
C THR A 50 -22.60 5.73 4.87
N LYS A 51 -21.93 5.45 6.00
CA LYS A 51 -20.95 6.38 6.58
C LYS A 51 -19.79 6.60 5.63
N ASN A 52 -19.09 7.74 5.75
CA ASN A 52 -17.86 7.97 5.00
C ASN A 52 -16.70 7.18 5.62
N VAL A 53 -16.80 5.87 5.51
CA VAL A 53 -15.85 4.88 6.00
C VAL A 53 -15.72 3.83 4.92
N PHE A 54 -14.50 3.40 4.65
CA PHE A 54 -14.25 2.27 3.76
C PHE A 54 -13.01 1.52 4.18
N ALA A 55 -12.87 0.28 3.70
CA ALA A 55 -11.67 -0.51 3.91
C ALA A 55 -11.36 -1.36 2.70
N HIS A 56 -10.08 -1.64 2.47
CA HIS A 56 -9.66 -2.61 1.48
C HIS A 56 -8.69 -3.63 2.08
N CYS A 57 -8.60 -4.78 1.44
CA CYS A 57 -7.71 -5.87 1.82
C CYS A 57 -7.23 -6.52 0.52
N LEU A 58 -5.97 -6.30 0.14
CA LEU A 58 -5.38 -6.76 -1.11
C LEU A 58 -4.69 -8.10 -0.90
N SER A 59 -5.01 -9.12 -1.69
CA SER A 59 -4.45 -10.47 -1.52
C SER A 59 -3.13 -10.63 -2.25
N THR A 60 -2.13 -11.22 -1.60
CA THR A 60 -0.85 -11.60 -2.22
C THR A 60 -1.02 -12.61 -3.38
N ASN A 61 -2.12 -13.37 -3.38
CA ASN A 61 -2.47 -14.33 -4.43
C ASN A 61 -3.36 -13.73 -5.53
N GLY A 62 -3.54 -12.41 -5.54
CA GLY A 62 -4.48 -11.71 -6.41
C GLY A 62 -5.89 -11.64 -5.82
N GLY A 63 -6.67 -10.68 -6.31
CA GLY A 63 -7.99 -10.34 -5.77
C GLY A 63 -7.89 -9.61 -4.43
N GLY A 64 -8.89 -9.82 -3.58
CA GLY A 64 -9.07 -9.07 -2.34
C GLY A 64 -10.46 -8.45 -2.26
N PHE A 65 -10.67 -7.57 -1.29
CA PHE A 65 -11.99 -7.02 -0.99
C PHE A 65 -11.95 -5.52 -0.75
N LEU A 66 -13.06 -4.88 -1.08
CA LEU A 66 -13.36 -3.49 -0.79
C LEU A 66 -14.70 -3.44 -0.04
N TYR A 67 -14.74 -2.71 1.06
CA TYR A 67 -15.87 -2.53 1.95
C TYR A 67 -16.21 -1.06 2.05
N PHE A 68 -17.49 -0.72 2.04
CA PHE A 68 -18.00 0.61 2.32
C PHE A 68 -18.92 0.56 3.53
N GLY A 69 -18.78 1.53 4.43
CA GLY A 69 -19.54 1.61 5.68
C GLY A 69 -18.77 1.23 6.93
N GLU A 70 -19.47 1.30 8.06
CA GLU A 70 -18.89 1.13 9.40
C GLU A 70 -18.89 -0.33 9.91
N ASP A 71 -19.59 -1.23 9.22
CA ASP A 71 -19.66 -2.68 9.50
C ASP A 71 -18.36 -3.42 9.13
N ILE A 72 -17.22 -2.78 9.35
CA ILE A 72 -15.91 -3.39 9.17
C ILE A 72 -15.69 -4.30 10.37
N VAL A 73 -15.69 -5.60 10.08
CA VAL A 73 -15.54 -6.74 11.00
C VAL A 73 -14.63 -6.40 12.18
N SER A 74 -15.10 -6.69 13.39
CA SER A 74 -14.55 -6.39 14.73
C SER A 74 -13.16 -6.97 15.01
N THR A 75 -12.19 -6.67 14.16
CA THR A 75 -10.79 -7.03 14.35
C THR A 75 -10.13 -5.91 15.13
N SER A 76 -9.32 -6.21 16.15
CA SER A 76 -8.49 -5.17 16.76
C SER A 76 -7.47 -4.66 15.73
N TRP A 77 -7.52 -3.36 15.42
CA TRP A 77 -6.65 -2.74 14.42
C TRP A 77 -5.78 -1.62 15.01
N SER A 78 -4.58 -1.48 14.45
CA SER A 78 -3.68 -0.37 14.76
C SER A 78 -4.14 0.88 14.03
N ARG A 79 -4.14 2.02 14.70
CA ARG A 79 -4.73 3.25 14.14
C ARG A 79 -3.92 4.50 14.44
N ALA A 80 -3.91 5.41 13.48
CA ALA A 80 -3.30 6.73 13.59
C ALA A 80 -4.30 7.81 13.17
N THR A 81 -4.20 8.98 13.81
CA THR A 81 -4.96 10.16 13.37
C THR A 81 -4.42 10.62 12.03
N MET A 82 -5.31 10.90 11.09
CA MET A 82 -4.93 11.42 9.80
C MET A 82 -4.44 12.86 9.93
N ALA A 83 -3.30 13.16 9.30
CA ALA A 83 -2.85 14.53 9.14
C ALA A 83 -3.88 15.31 8.31
N ARG A 84 -4.05 16.57 8.67
CA ARG A 84 -4.78 17.52 7.84
C ARG A 84 -3.82 17.90 6.70
N SER A 85 -4.04 17.34 5.52
CA SER A 85 -3.23 17.71 4.36
C SER A 85 -3.52 19.16 3.98
N THR A 86 -2.46 19.94 3.75
CA THR A 86 -2.54 21.32 3.27
C THR A 86 -2.45 21.40 1.75
N SER A 87 -2.19 20.30 1.05
CA SER A 87 -1.84 20.26 -0.38
C SER A 87 -2.50 19.14 -1.19
N GLY A 88 -3.44 18.36 -0.63
CA GLY A 88 -4.19 17.37 -1.41
C GLY A 88 -5.26 16.60 -0.63
N ASN A 89 -6.04 15.80 -1.36
CA ASN A 89 -7.10 14.94 -0.82
C ASN A 89 -6.65 13.50 -0.54
N TYR A 90 -5.37 13.31 -0.20
CA TYR A 90 -4.77 12.00 0.05
C TYR A 90 -4.86 11.58 1.53
N TYR A 91 -4.61 10.30 1.78
CA TYR A 91 -4.64 9.70 3.11
C TYR A 91 -3.23 9.65 3.70
N SER A 92 -3.03 10.36 4.82
CA SER A 92 -1.75 10.39 5.53
C SER A 92 -1.96 10.26 7.03
N PRO A 93 -1.28 9.33 7.73
CA PRO A 93 -1.23 9.26 9.19
C PRO A 93 -0.18 10.22 9.80
N ALA A 94 0.24 11.26 9.07
CA ALA A 94 1.36 12.16 9.37
C ALA A 94 2.76 11.58 9.12
N ALA A 95 3.79 12.27 9.63
CA ALA A 95 5.17 11.84 9.50
C ALA A 95 5.46 10.57 10.31
N GLY A 96 6.14 9.62 9.68
CA GLY A 96 6.54 8.33 10.28
C GLY A 96 8.05 8.21 10.43
N THR A 97 8.47 7.51 11.49
CA THR A 97 9.88 7.15 11.73
C THR A 97 10.12 5.72 11.29
N LEU A 98 11.16 5.49 10.49
CA LEU A 98 11.53 4.16 10.02
C LEU A 98 12.44 3.42 11.00
N TYR A 99 12.14 2.14 11.18
CA TYR A 99 12.93 1.20 11.95
C TYR A 99 13.21 -0.04 11.09
N PHE A 100 14.37 -0.66 11.29
CA PHE A 100 14.75 -1.95 10.74
C PHE A 100 15.14 -2.89 11.87
N ASP A 101 14.53 -4.08 11.92
CA ASP A 101 14.73 -5.05 13.01
C ASP A 101 14.59 -4.40 14.42
N LYS A 102 13.55 -3.57 14.57
CA LYS A 102 13.22 -2.79 15.79
C LYS A 102 14.21 -1.69 16.18
N ARG A 103 15.22 -1.38 15.36
CA ARG A 103 16.16 -0.26 15.59
C ARG A 103 15.85 0.91 14.66
N PRO A 104 15.87 2.16 15.15
CA PRO A 104 15.61 3.31 14.30
C PRO A 104 16.72 3.45 13.24
N LEU A 105 16.35 3.83 12.02
CA LEU A 105 17.30 4.02 10.92
C LEU A 105 18.08 5.35 11.00
N GLY A 106 17.84 6.18 12.02
CA GLY A 106 18.52 7.47 12.20
C GLY A 106 18.12 8.56 11.20
N VAL A 107 17.06 8.34 10.40
CA VAL A 107 16.50 9.33 9.48
C VAL A 107 15.42 10.16 10.17
N LYS A 108 15.26 11.42 9.73
CA LYS A 108 14.19 12.28 10.23
C LYS A 108 12.82 11.68 9.88
N PRO A 109 11.80 11.84 10.74
CA PRO A 109 10.44 11.47 10.38
C PRO A 109 10.01 12.19 9.09
N THR A 110 9.43 11.45 8.17
CA THR A 110 9.01 11.94 6.85
C THR A 110 7.52 11.67 6.68
N GLU A 111 6.79 12.59 6.03
CA GLU A 111 5.37 12.41 5.71
C GLU A 111 5.14 11.07 5.01
N VAL A 112 4.08 10.37 5.38
CA VAL A 112 3.70 9.08 4.82
C VAL A 112 2.32 9.23 4.19
N VAL A 113 2.16 8.74 2.96
CA VAL A 113 0.90 8.70 2.22
C VAL A 113 0.55 7.25 1.91
N PHE A 114 -0.70 6.85 2.11
CA PHE A 114 -1.20 5.55 1.69
C PHE A 114 -1.86 5.72 0.32
N ASP A 115 -1.33 5.02 -0.67
CA ASP A 115 -1.78 5.12 -2.06
C ASP A 115 -1.89 3.73 -2.68
N SER A 116 -3.12 3.24 -2.81
CA SER A 116 -3.40 1.94 -3.45
C SER A 116 -3.22 2.00 -4.98
N GLY A 117 -3.04 3.18 -5.57
CA GLY A 117 -2.71 3.36 -6.98
C GLY A 117 -1.23 3.15 -7.30
N SER A 118 -0.36 3.14 -6.28
CA SER A 118 1.07 2.89 -6.44
C SER A 118 1.37 1.40 -6.26
N THR A 119 1.83 0.71 -7.30
CA THR A 119 2.19 -0.72 -7.22
C THR A 119 3.28 -1.00 -6.19
N TYR A 120 4.29 -0.15 -6.14
CA TYR A 120 5.43 -0.25 -5.23
C TYR A 120 5.34 0.79 -4.11
N THR A 121 6.04 0.52 -3.03
CA THR A 121 6.28 1.52 -1.98
C THR A 121 7.43 2.43 -2.43
N TYR A 122 7.32 3.73 -2.18
CA TYR A 122 8.36 4.70 -2.50
C TYR A 122 8.80 5.39 -1.24
N PHE A 123 10.11 5.44 -1.00
CA PHE A 123 10.65 6.20 0.10
C PHE A 123 11.38 7.44 -0.41
N ALA A 124 11.21 8.57 0.27
CA ALA A 124 11.99 9.77 -0.02
C ALA A 124 13.50 9.46 0.09
N ALA A 125 14.34 10.26 -0.55
CA ALA A 125 15.75 9.96 -0.78
C ALA A 125 16.49 9.44 0.48
N GLN A 126 16.43 10.17 1.60
CA GLN A 126 17.11 9.76 2.84
C GLN A 126 16.54 8.45 3.44
N PRO A 127 15.22 8.34 3.70
CA PRO A 127 14.57 7.08 4.07
C PRO A 127 14.93 5.88 3.19
N TYR A 128 14.95 6.06 1.86
CA TYR A 128 15.28 4.99 0.91
C TYR A 128 16.73 4.51 1.07
N GLN A 129 17.70 5.43 1.07
CA GLN A 129 19.12 5.08 1.20
C GLN A 129 19.45 4.40 2.53
N ALA A 130 18.83 4.87 3.63
CA ALA A 130 18.99 4.25 4.94
C ALA A 130 18.40 2.82 4.98
N THR A 131 17.24 2.63 4.34
CA THR A 131 16.58 1.31 4.22
C THR A 131 17.44 0.33 3.44
N VAL A 132 17.93 0.74 2.26
CA VAL A 132 18.80 -0.09 1.41
C VAL A 132 20.08 -0.47 2.14
N SER A 133 20.71 0.49 2.80
CA SER A 133 21.95 0.27 3.56
C SER A 133 21.74 -0.71 4.72
N ALA A 134 20.65 -0.56 5.48
CA ALA A 134 20.32 -1.46 6.59
C ALA A 134 20.00 -2.89 6.12
N ILE A 135 19.24 -3.03 5.03
CA ILE A 135 18.97 -4.34 4.41
C ILE A 135 20.29 -4.98 4.00
N GLN A 136 21.10 -4.30 3.19
CA GLN A 136 22.36 -4.85 2.67
C GLN A 136 23.34 -5.26 3.76
N ALA A 137 23.45 -4.48 4.84
CA ALA A 137 24.29 -4.81 5.98
C ALA A 137 23.82 -6.05 6.75
N GLY A 138 22.52 -6.36 6.70
CA GLY A 138 21.91 -7.51 7.35
C GLY A 138 21.84 -8.79 6.50
N LEU A 139 22.12 -8.72 5.20
CA LEU A 139 22.00 -9.88 4.31
C LEU A 139 23.13 -10.90 4.53
N SER A 140 22.77 -12.18 4.41
CA SER A 140 23.75 -13.27 4.35
C SER A 140 24.69 -13.13 3.16
N LYS A 141 25.95 -13.54 3.35
CA LYS A 141 26.97 -13.61 2.29
C LYS A 141 26.62 -14.59 1.15
N SER A 142 25.62 -15.45 1.35
CA SER A 142 25.11 -16.35 0.31
C SER A 142 24.25 -15.65 -0.74
N LEU A 143 23.85 -14.40 -0.51
CA LEU A 143 23.09 -13.58 -1.45
C LEU A 143 24.02 -12.62 -2.19
N THR A 144 23.97 -12.69 -3.52
CA THR A 144 24.78 -11.82 -4.39
C THR A 144 23.87 -10.85 -5.12
N LYS A 145 24.22 -9.55 -5.09
CA LYS A 145 23.51 -8.54 -5.87
C LYS A 145 23.57 -8.88 -7.36
N VAL A 146 22.47 -8.74 -8.07
CA VAL A 146 22.34 -9.07 -9.50
C VAL A 146 21.54 -7.99 -10.22
N CYS A 147 21.83 -7.78 -11.50
CA CYS A 147 21.00 -6.97 -12.38
C CYS A 147 19.79 -7.79 -12.84
N ASP A 148 18.59 -7.28 -12.64
CA ASP A 148 17.35 -7.86 -13.15
C ASP A 148 16.55 -6.73 -13.81
N PRO A 149 16.04 -6.89 -15.05
CA PRO A 149 15.27 -5.84 -15.71
C PRO A 149 13.94 -5.53 -15.01
N SER A 150 13.47 -6.40 -14.11
CA SER A 150 12.20 -6.23 -13.41
C SER A 150 12.24 -5.10 -12.38
N LEU A 151 13.33 -5.00 -11.60
CA LEU A 151 13.46 -4.07 -10.47
C LEU A 151 14.93 -3.65 -10.26
N PRO A 152 15.19 -2.43 -9.76
CA PRO A 152 16.53 -1.84 -9.74
C PRO A 152 17.49 -2.47 -8.71
N LEU A 153 16.97 -3.11 -7.66
CA LEU A 153 17.77 -3.72 -6.61
C LEU A 153 17.31 -5.15 -6.34
N CYS A 154 18.15 -6.10 -6.77
CA CYS A 154 17.86 -7.52 -6.67
C CYS A 154 19.07 -8.33 -6.21
N TRP A 155 18.79 -9.52 -5.68
CA TRP A 155 19.76 -10.49 -5.22
C TRP A 155 19.39 -11.89 -5.73
N LYS A 156 20.42 -12.70 -5.98
CA LYS A 156 20.30 -14.13 -6.27
C LYS A 156 20.94 -14.95 -5.16
N GLY A 157 20.34 -16.10 -4.86
CA GLY A 157 20.94 -17.11 -3.99
C GLY A 157 21.66 -18.19 -4.78
N GLN A 158 22.08 -19.24 -4.07
CA GLN A 158 22.64 -20.45 -4.68
C GLN A 158 21.60 -21.25 -5.48
N LYS A 159 20.33 -21.15 -5.09
CA LYS A 159 19.17 -21.75 -5.77
C LYS A 159 18.22 -20.64 -6.18
N VAL A 160 17.45 -20.89 -7.24
CA VAL A 160 16.37 -20.01 -7.68
C VAL A 160 15.27 -19.96 -6.62
N PHE A 161 14.76 -18.76 -6.33
CA PHE A 161 13.60 -18.59 -5.47
C PHE A 161 12.33 -18.79 -6.28
N LYS A 162 11.36 -19.53 -5.75
CA LYS A 162 10.02 -19.70 -6.33
C LYS A 162 9.03 -18.71 -5.73
N SER A 163 9.24 -18.34 -4.47
CA SER A 163 8.39 -17.38 -3.75
C SER A 163 9.17 -16.65 -2.66
N VAL A 164 8.61 -15.56 -2.13
CA VAL A 164 9.20 -14.84 -0.99
C VAL A 164 9.35 -15.75 0.24
N SER A 165 8.48 -16.76 0.41
CA SER A 165 8.56 -17.74 1.49
C SER A 165 9.88 -18.53 1.51
N ASP A 166 10.53 -18.70 0.36
CA ASP A 166 11.80 -19.42 0.26
C ASP A 166 12.96 -18.64 0.89
N ILE A 167 12.85 -17.31 0.99
CA ILE A 167 13.97 -16.43 1.34
C ILE A 167 13.67 -15.43 2.47
N LYS A 168 12.40 -15.27 2.86
CA LYS A 168 11.98 -14.27 3.85
C LYS A 168 12.74 -14.30 5.18
N LYS A 169 13.27 -15.46 5.59
CA LYS A 169 14.05 -15.60 6.85
C LYS A 169 15.39 -14.85 6.83
N GLU A 170 15.94 -14.60 5.63
CA GLU A 170 17.18 -13.84 5.44
C GLU A 170 16.95 -12.32 5.51
N PHE A 171 15.70 -11.88 5.57
CA PHE A 171 15.28 -10.49 5.54
C PHE A 171 14.54 -10.13 6.85
N LYS A 172 14.78 -8.93 7.37
CA LYS A 172 14.13 -8.46 8.62
C LYS A 172 12.95 -7.54 8.31
N SER A 173 11.95 -7.50 9.19
CA SER A 173 10.85 -6.56 9.04
C SER A 173 11.32 -5.11 9.19
N LEU A 174 10.73 -4.23 8.39
CA LEU A 174 10.74 -2.80 8.60
C LEU A 174 9.53 -2.42 9.47
N PHE A 175 9.64 -1.32 10.20
CA PHE A 175 8.50 -0.76 10.93
C PHE A 175 8.40 0.73 10.66
N MET A 176 7.21 1.18 10.31
CA MET A 176 6.86 2.59 10.22
C MET A 176 6.11 2.98 11.48
N ARG A 177 6.74 3.79 12.34
CA ARG A 177 6.15 4.21 13.62
C ARG A 177 5.66 5.64 13.55
N PHE A 178 4.41 5.84 13.98
CA PHE A 178 3.73 7.13 14.05
C PHE A 178 3.62 7.60 15.50
N SER A 179 3.13 8.83 15.70
CA SER A 179 2.86 9.35 17.06
C SER A 179 1.89 8.45 17.84
N LYS A 180 1.97 8.44 19.18
CA LYS A 180 1.22 7.55 20.09
C LYS A 180 1.59 6.05 20.05
N ASN A 181 2.81 5.72 19.66
CA ASN A 181 3.34 4.35 19.61
C ASN A 181 2.62 3.39 18.64
N THR A 182 1.78 3.90 17.74
CA THR A 182 1.23 3.07 16.65
C THR A 182 2.33 2.75 15.64
N ALA A 183 2.51 1.48 15.31
CA ALA A 183 3.47 1.03 14.31
C ALA A 183 2.80 0.16 13.24
N MET A 184 3.17 0.36 11.99
CA MET A 184 2.89 -0.56 10.90
C MET A 184 4.13 -1.42 10.67
N GLU A 185 3.97 -2.73 10.79
CA GLU A 185 5.01 -3.67 10.37
C GLU A 185 4.93 -3.87 8.86
N ILE A 186 6.08 -3.78 8.20
CA ILE A 186 6.27 -4.10 6.79
C ILE A 186 7.18 -5.33 6.77
N ALA A 187 6.57 -6.52 6.73
CA ALA A 187 7.31 -7.79 6.69
C ALA A 187 7.97 -8.00 5.31
N PRO A 188 8.92 -8.94 5.19
CA PRO A 188 9.55 -9.26 3.91
C PRO A 188 8.57 -9.51 2.76
N GLU A 189 7.44 -10.15 3.01
CA GLU A 189 6.36 -10.37 2.04
C GLU A 189 5.75 -9.06 1.51
N ASN A 190 5.84 -7.98 2.29
CA ASN A 190 5.28 -6.67 2.00
C ASN A 190 6.30 -5.68 1.38
N TYR A 191 7.51 -6.14 1.08
CA TYR A 191 8.52 -5.34 0.39
C TYR A 191 9.44 -6.13 -0.56
N LEU A 192 9.31 -7.45 -0.67
CA LEU A 192 10.09 -8.29 -1.57
C LEU A 192 9.24 -8.85 -2.70
N ILE A 193 9.84 -8.95 -3.89
CA ILE A 193 9.24 -9.61 -5.05
C ILE A 193 10.22 -10.65 -5.57
N VAL A 194 9.73 -11.86 -5.83
CA VAL A 194 10.50 -12.87 -6.56
C VAL A 194 10.17 -12.75 -8.05
N THR A 195 11.17 -12.50 -8.87
CA THR A 195 11.02 -12.32 -10.32
C THR A 195 10.90 -13.65 -11.03
N LYS A 196 10.48 -13.61 -12.30
CA LYS A 196 10.45 -14.80 -13.19
C LYS A 196 11.82 -15.45 -13.37
N ASN A 197 12.90 -14.71 -13.12
CA ASN A 197 14.28 -15.21 -13.18
C ASN A 197 14.72 -15.93 -11.89
N GLY A 198 13.83 -16.01 -10.89
CA GLY A 198 14.13 -16.60 -9.58
C GLY A 198 15.02 -15.73 -8.69
N ASN A 199 15.12 -14.42 -8.99
CA ASN A 199 15.81 -13.44 -8.17
C ASN A 199 14.83 -12.82 -7.17
N VAL A 200 15.32 -12.41 -6.00
CA VAL A 200 14.53 -11.61 -5.04
C VAL A 200 14.89 -10.15 -5.17
N CYS A 201 13.90 -9.27 -5.29
CA CYS A 201 14.05 -7.85 -5.53
C CYS A 201 13.35 -7.01 -4.49
N LEU A 202 13.88 -5.82 -4.22
CA LEU A 202 13.27 -4.84 -3.34
C LEU A 202 12.14 -4.11 -4.08
N GLY A 203 10.91 -4.27 -3.58
CA GLY A 203 9.71 -3.54 -4.01
C GLY A 203 9.49 -2.21 -3.28
N ILE A 204 10.54 -1.69 -2.63
CA ILE A 204 10.63 -0.31 -2.16
C ILE A 204 11.55 0.42 -3.15
N LEU A 205 11.08 1.51 -3.74
CA LEU A 205 11.77 2.27 -4.77
C LEU A 205 12.22 3.65 -4.27
N ASP A 206 13.19 4.23 -4.97
CA ASP A 206 13.70 5.57 -4.70
C ASP A 206 12.69 6.63 -5.16
N GLY A 207 12.03 7.28 -4.20
CA GLY A 207 11.05 8.33 -4.45
C GLY A 207 11.65 9.57 -5.11
N SER A 208 12.96 9.79 -5.03
CA SER A 208 13.60 10.95 -5.67
C SER A 208 13.57 10.88 -7.21
N VAL A 209 13.55 9.67 -7.78
CA VAL A 209 13.36 9.44 -9.22
C VAL A 209 11.97 9.91 -9.68
N ALA A 210 10.97 9.76 -8.81
CA ALA A 210 9.61 10.25 -9.01
C ALA A 210 9.41 11.68 -8.48
N LYS A 211 10.48 12.40 -8.09
CA LYS A 211 10.45 13.75 -7.50
C LYS A 211 9.57 13.86 -6.24
N LEU A 212 9.46 12.76 -5.48
CA LEU A 212 8.74 12.72 -4.21
C LEU A 212 9.61 13.20 -3.06
N ASN A 213 9.04 14.04 -2.20
CA ASN A 213 9.64 14.49 -0.94
C ASN A 213 8.98 13.85 0.30
N PHE A 214 8.04 12.92 0.09
CA PHE A 214 7.36 12.12 1.11
C PHE A 214 7.47 10.62 0.80
N ASN A 215 7.10 9.78 1.75
CA ASN A 215 7.03 8.33 1.59
C ASN A 215 5.62 7.93 1.10
N ILE A 216 5.53 7.01 0.16
CA ILE A 216 4.31 6.35 -0.28
C ILE A 216 4.32 4.90 0.19
N ILE A 217 3.30 4.51 0.94
CA ILE A 217 2.95 3.12 1.21
C ILE A 217 2.07 2.66 0.04
N GLY A 218 2.65 1.84 -0.84
CA GLY A 218 1.98 1.31 -2.03
C GLY A 218 1.30 -0.04 -1.78
N ASP A 219 0.66 -0.55 -2.83
CA ASP A 219 -0.05 -1.84 -2.87
C ASP A 219 0.78 -2.97 -2.26
N ILE A 220 2.02 -3.17 -2.71
CA ILE A 220 2.92 -4.23 -2.18
C ILE A 220 2.97 -4.25 -0.64
N THR A 221 2.98 -3.08 0.00
CA THR A 221 3.05 -2.99 1.46
C THR A 221 1.69 -3.17 2.14
N MET A 222 0.59 -2.93 1.42
CA MET A 222 -0.78 -3.13 1.88
C MET A 222 -1.31 -4.55 1.61
N GLN A 223 -0.57 -5.40 0.91
CA GLN A 223 -0.96 -6.80 0.69
C GLN A 223 -1.09 -7.57 2.03
N ASP A 224 -2.16 -8.35 2.16
CA ASP A 224 -2.56 -9.06 3.39
C ASP A 224 -2.65 -8.14 4.63
N GLN A 225 -3.03 -6.88 4.39
CA GLN A 225 -3.41 -5.89 5.39
C GLN A 225 -4.83 -5.40 5.12
N LEU A 226 -5.69 -5.49 6.12
CA LEU A 226 -6.95 -4.76 6.12
C LEU A 226 -6.66 -3.30 6.43
N VAL A 227 -6.72 -2.43 5.42
CA VAL A 227 -6.51 -0.98 5.56
C VAL A 227 -7.85 -0.28 5.66
N ILE A 228 -8.05 0.50 6.73
CA ILE A 228 -9.32 1.11 7.10
C ILE A 228 -9.19 2.63 7.05
N TYR A 229 -10.13 3.28 6.38
CA TYR A 229 -10.18 4.73 6.20
C TYR A 229 -11.47 5.24 6.82
N ASP A 230 -11.38 5.73 8.06
CA ASP A 230 -12.50 6.28 8.82
C ASP A 230 -12.49 7.81 8.69
N ASN A 231 -13.16 8.34 7.66
CA ASN A 231 -13.24 9.79 7.44
C ASN A 231 -14.13 10.50 8.46
N GLU A 232 -15.07 9.78 9.09
CA GLU A 232 -15.91 10.32 10.16
C GLU A 232 -15.07 10.70 11.39
N LYS A 233 -14.11 9.85 11.76
CA LYS A 233 -13.25 10.08 12.94
C LYS A 233 -11.88 10.64 12.58
N GLY A 234 -11.57 10.78 11.30
CA GLY A 234 -10.26 11.23 10.84
C GLY A 234 -9.15 10.22 11.15
N GLN A 235 -9.40 8.93 10.98
CA GLN A 235 -8.50 7.85 11.40
C GLN A 235 -8.14 6.93 10.24
N LEU A 236 -6.86 6.59 10.15
CA LEU A 236 -6.33 5.58 9.24
C LEU A 236 -5.91 4.36 10.05
N GLY A 237 -6.25 3.19 9.54
CA GLY A 237 -6.15 1.93 10.22
C GLY A 237 -5.51 0.82 9.42
N TRP A 238 -4.90 -0.12 10.13
CA TRP A 238 -4.38 -1.35 9.53
C TRP A 238 -4.44 -2.52 10.51
N ALA A 239 -4.72 -3.70 9.99
CA ALA A 239 -4.60 -4.98 10.69
C ALA A 239 -4.08 -6.05 9.73
N ARG A 240 -3.20 -6.93 10.21
CA ARG A 240 -2.75 -8.08 9.43
C ARG A 240 -3.86 -9.12 9.34
N GLY A 241 -4.08 -9.68 8.17
CA GLY A 241 -5.08 -10.72 7.97
C GLY A 241 -5.03 -11.28 6.57
N SER A 242 -5.54 -12.51 6.41
CA SER A 242 -5.66 -13.11 5.08
C SER A 242 -6.70 -12.35 4.26
N CYS A 243 -6.27 -11.74 3.16
CA CYS A 243 -7.16 -11.07 2.21
C CYS A 243 -7.68 -12.00 1.11
N SER A 244 -7.40 -13.31 1.19
CA SER A 244 -8.01 -14.33 0.34
C SER A 244 -9.28 -14.87 1.01
N ARG A 245 -10.47 -14.56 0.48
CA ARG A 245 -11.74 -15.00 1.10
C ARG A 245 -11.84 -16.52 1.12
N GLY A 246 -12.31 -17.05 2.24
CA GLY A 246 -13.41 -18.00 2.21
C GLY A 246 -14.68 -17.26 1.77
N THR A 247 -15.30 -17.74 0.71
CA THR A 247 -16.50 -17.22 0.05
C THR A 247 -17.57 -16.76 1.05
N LYS A 248 -17.71 -15.45 1.30
CA LYS A 248 -18.95 -14.74 1.65
C LYS A 248 -18.62 -13.25 1.89
N TYR A 249 -19.58 -12.38 1.54
CA TYR A 249 -19.69 -10.99 2.00
C TYR A 249 -18.97 -9.91 1.17
N ILE A 250 -19.43 -9.64 -0.05
CA ILE A 250 -19.75 -8.24 -0.37
C ILE A 250 -21.03 -7.96 0.44
N ILE A 251 -20.87 -7.61 1.72
CA ILE A 251 -21.99 -7.04 2.49
C ILE A 251 -21.89 -5.55 2.23
N CYS A 252 -22.65 -5.07 1.25
CA CYS A 252 -23.25 -3.77 1.43
C CYS A 252 -24.42 -3.99 2.40
N SER A 253 -24.18 -3.86 3.71
CA SER A 253 -25.25 -3.77 4.69
C SER A 253 -25.77 -2.36 4.57
N PHE A 254 -26.85 -2.20 3.81
CA PHE A 254 -27.70 -1.03 3.91
C PHE A 254 -28.72 -1.37 4.99
N THR A 255 -28.50 -0.85 6.20
CA THR A 255 -29.55 -0.75 7.21
C THR A 255 -30.04 0.68 7.27
#